data_AF-A0A6J0CG78-F1
#
_entry.id   AF-A0A6J0CG78-F1
#
_cell.length_a   1.000
_cell.length_b   1.000
_cell.length_c   1.000
_cell.angle_alpha   90.00
_cell.angle_beta   90.00
_cell.angle_gamma   90.00
#
_symmetry.space_group_name_H-M   'P 1'
#
loop_
_entity.id
_entity.type
_entity.pdbx_description
1 polymer ?
#
loop_
_entity_poly.entity_id
_entity_poly.type
_entity_poly.pdbx_seq_one_letter_code
_entity_poly.pdbx_strand_id
1 'polypeptide(L)'
;MAKLLQSPPKFLPAEWYIANKSQYHRAEAQRSRSERLVAESQRLVDEIEKTTKKSQSDVNKKLEQRQEEVKFWKKELDDKLEQLVHQTDDLLIYKIRLEKSLESFKEPLHITERCLAYREKRVGIDLVQDVVEQELLKEAEIIRGVMALLKRTLEETTEQISSVSLEDWLDFSNANVERADKQWNNSITLKTLVDRILSQTANDLRRQCDVVDTAFVNGLKETKDARNKLADHLAKVMEEIASQEKNIAVLENAILDQEGPAKVAHTRLETRTHRPNVELCRDVAQYRLIKEIQEINHNVARLKETLAQAQMELKALYRRQLALQEEIQVKENTIYIDEVLCMSMRKSIPPRDGDDHGSWEGGIRAEAICC
;
A
#
# COMPACT_ATOMS: atom_id res chain seq x y z
N MET A 1 -35.60 58.69 2.68
CA MET A 1 -35.12 58.38 1.33
C MET A 1 -34.24 57.15 1.40
N ALA A 2 -34.92 56.01 1.32
CA ALA A 2 -34.35 54.68 1.21
C ALA A 2 -33.27 54.65 0.11
N LYS A 3 -32.03 54.33 0.50
CA LYS A 3 -30.98 54.03 -0.47
C LYS A 3 -31.29 52.66 -1.07
N LEU A 4 -31.84 52.72 -2.28
CA LEU A 4 -31.98 51.60 -3.21
C LEU A 4 -30.73 50.70 -3.15
N LEU A 5 -30.91 49.47 -2.66
CA LEU A 5 -29.98 48.38 -2.88
C LEU A 5 -29.64 48.37 -4.38
N GLN A 6 -28.39 48.63 -4.74
CA GLN A 6 -27.94 48.34 -6.09
C GLN A 6 -28.07 46.83 -6.25
N SER A 7 -29.04 46.43 -7.07
CA SER A 7 -29.26 45.02 -7.41
C SER A 7 -27.93 44.43 -7.87
N PRO A 8 -27.64 43.16 -7.51
CA PRO A 8 -26.47 42.47 -8.03
C PRO A 8 -26.40 42.70 -9.54
N PRO A 9 -25.21 42.98 -10.11
CA PRO A 9 -25.08 43.25 -11.53
C PRO A 9 -25.78 42.12 -12.28
N LYS A 10 -26.88 42.46 -12.94
CA LYS A 10 -27.67 41.49 -13.66
C LYS A 10 -26.83 41.10 -14.86
N PHE A 11 -26.25 39.90 -14.79
CA PHE A 11 -25.60 39.31 -15.94
C PHE A 11 -26.57 39.35 -17.11
N LEU A 12 -26.08 39.84 -18.24
CA LEU A 12 -26.87 39.78 -19.46
C LEU A 12 -27.14 38.29 -19.73
N PRO A 13 -28.32 37.92 -20.26
CA PRO A 13 -28.61 36.53 -20.63
C PRO A 13 -27.49 35.89 -21.46
N ALA A 14 -26.80 36.69 -22.29
CA ALA A 14 -25.62 36.28 -23.02
C ALA A 14 -24.43 35.87 -22.13
N GLU A 15 -24.12 36.64 -21.08
CA GLU A 15 -23.02 36.35 -20.15
C GLU A 15 -23.30 35.10 -19.31
N TRP A 16 -24.55 34.95 -18.84
CA TRP A 16 -25.01 33.73 -18.17
C TRP A 16 -24.90 32.50 -19.09
N TYR A 17 -25.34 32.64 -20.36
CA TYR A 17 -25.29 31.56 -21.33
C TYR A 17 -23.84 31.16 -21.66
N ILE A 18 -22.94 32.13 -21.80
CA ILE A 18 -21.51 31.89 -22.03
C ILE A 18 -20.87 31.19 -20.82
N ALA A 19 -21.15 31.66 -19.60
CA ALA A 19 -20.60 31.08 -18.38
C ALA A 19 -21.09 29.64 -18.14
N ASN A 20 -22.39 29.38 -18.32
CA ASN A 20 -22.96 28.04 -18.21
C ASN A 20 -22.44 27.10 -19.30
N LYS A 21 -22.33 27.59 -20.54
CA LYS A 21 -21.76 26.80 -21.64
C LYS A 21 -20.30 26.45 -21.40
N SER A 22 -19.52 27.39 -20.87
CA SER A 22 -18.13 27.17 -20.47
C SER A 22 -18.01 26.15 -19.33
N GLN A 23 -18.82 26.29 -18.26
CA GLN A 23 -18.86 25.33 -17.17
C GLN A 23 -19.27 23.93 -17.64
N TYR A 24 -20.29 23.84 -18.48
CA TYR A 24 -20.74 22.58 -19.09
C TYR A 24 -19.62 21.93 -19.92
N HIS A 25 -18.97 22.67 -20.82
CA HIS A 25 -17.85 22.13 -21.60
C HIS A 25 -16.68 21.69 -20.71
N ARG A 26 -16.42 22.41 -19.62
CA ARG A 26 -15.36 22.05 -18.67
C ARG A 26 -15.73 20.78 -17.90
N ALA A 27 -16.97 20.64 -17.46
CA ALA A 27 -17.49 19.45 -16.80
C ALA A 27 -17.50 18.24 -17.75
N GLU A 28 -17.94 18.40 -19.00
CA GLU A 28 -17.93 17.34 -20.01
C GLU A 28 -16.51 16.90 -20.37
N ALA A 29 -15.57 17.85 -20.48
CA ALA A 29 -14.15 17.54 -20.70
C ALA A 29 -13.53 16.78 -19.52
N GLN A 30 -13.93 17.09 -18.27
CA GLN A 30 -13.53 16.33 -17.09
C GLN A 30 -14.15 14.93 -17.08
N ARG A 31 -15.45 14.80 -17.38
CA ARG A 31 -16.13 13.50 -17.48
C ARG A 31 -15.46 12.60 -18.52
N SER A 32 -15.22 13.13 -19.72
CA SER A 32 -14.56 12.40 -20.81
C SER A 32 -13.11 11.99 -20.49
N ARG A 33 -12.37 12.81 -19.70
CA ARG A 33 -11.05 12.41 -19.20
C ARG A 33 -11.16 11.29 -18.17
N SER A 34 -12.10 11.38 -17.23
CA SER A 34 -12.35 10.35 -16.23
C SER A 34 -12.77 9.02 -16.86
N GLU A 35 -13.69 9.04 -17.84
CA GLU A 35 -14.14 7.86 -18.58
C GLU A 35 -12.98 7.19 -19.32
N ARG A 36 -12.11 7.98 -19.96
CA ARG A 36 -10.88 7.45 -20.59
C ARG A 36 -9.94 6.81 -19.59
N LEU A 37 -9.70 7.46 -18.45
CA LEU A 37 -8.82 6.92 -17.41
C LEU A 37 -9.36 5.61 -16.84
N VAL A 38 -10.67 5.51 -16.62
CA VAL A 38 -11.32 4.26 -16.18
C VAL A 38 -11.17 3.17 -17.23
N ALA A 39 -11.43 3.47 -18.50
CA ALA A 39 -11.28 2.50 -19.59
C ALA A 39 -9.82 2.02 -19.75
N GLU A 40 -8.85 2.92 -19.63
CA GLU A 40 -7.42 2.61 -19.68
C GLU A 40 -6.98 1.79 -18.47
N SER A 41 -7.46 2.14 -17.27
CA SER A 41 -7.22 1.37 -16.04
C SER A 41 -7.77 -0.05 -16.15
N GLN A 42 -9.00 -0.22 -16.65
CA GLN A 42 -9.60 -1.54 -16.83
C GLN A 42 -8.82 -2.38 -17.85
N ARG A 43 -8.42 -1.78 -18.98
CA ARG A 43 -7.58 -2.47 -19.97
C ARG A 43 -6.25 -2.94 -19.36
N LEU A 44 -5.62 -2.10 -18.56
CA LEU A 44 -4.37 -2.44 -17.89
C LEU A 44 -4.55 -3.57 -16.88
N VAL A 45 -5.64 -3.57 -16.11
CA VAL A 45 -6.00 -4.66 -15.20
C VAL A 45 -6.17 -5.98 -15.97
N ASP A 46 -6.95 -5.96 -17.06
CA ASP A 46 -7.19 -7.16 -17.88
C ASP A 46 -5.90 -7.68 -18.52
N GLU A 47 -5.02 -6.78 -18.98
CA GLU A 47 -3.71 -7.12 -19.55
C GLU A 47 -2.78 -7.74 -18.49
N ILE A 48 -2.69 -7.14 -17.31
CA ILE A 48 -1.89 -7.65 -16.19
C ILE A 48 -2.43 -9.01 -15.72
N GLU A 49 -3.74 -9.16 -15.61
CA GLU A 49 -4.34 -10.44 -15.21
C GLU A 49 -4.03 -11.54 -16.24
N LYS A 50 -4.18 -11.24 -17.54
CA LYS A 50 -3.90 -12.20 -18.61
C LYS A 50 -2.42 -12.58 -18.68
N THR A 51 -1.52 -11.61 -18.58
CA THR A 51 -0.07 -11.86 -18.58
C THR A 51 0.36 -12.63 -17.32
N THR A 52 -0.18 -12.29 -16.16
CA THR A 52 0.08 -13.02 -14.90
C THR A 52 -0.41 -14.45 -14.97
N LYS A 53 -1.66 -14.69 -15.43
CA LYS A 53 -2.21 -16.05 -15.60
C LYS A 53 -1.38 -16.87 -16.57
N LYS A 54 -0.98 -16.28 -17.70
CA LYS A 54 -0.12 -16.97 -18.68
C LYS A 54 1.23 -17.33 -18.09
N SER A 55 1.90 -16.39 -17.41
CA SER A 55 3.18 -16.63 -16.77
C SER A 55 3.09 -17.71 -15.68
N GLN A 56 2.03 -17.70 -14.86
CA GLN A 56 1.78 -18.72 -13.84
C GLN A 56 1.56 -20.10 -14.49
N SER A 57 0.76 -20.18 -15.55
CA SER A 57 0.55 -21.42 -16.30
C SER A 57 1.85 -21.96 -16.90
N ASP A 58 2.68 -21.11 -17.48
CA ASP A 58 3.95 -21.49 -18.09
C ASP A 58 4.95 -21.99 -17.04
N VAL A 59 5.00 -21.34 -15.86
CA VAL A 59 5.84 -21.78 -14.73
C VAL A 59 5.33 -23.10 -14.15
N ASN A 60 4.03 -23.23 -13.91
CA ASN A 60 3.44 -24.47 -13.38
C ASN A 60 3.73 -25.66 -14.30
N LYS A 61 3.58 -25.50 -15.61
CA LYS A 61 3.91 -26.55 -16.58
C LYS A 61 5.38 -26.96 -16.53
N LYS A 62 6.30 -26.00 -16.36
CA LYS A 62 7.74 -26.28 -16.19
C LYS A 62 8.04 -26.99 -14.87
N LEU A 63 7.35 -26.61 -13.79
CA LEU A 63 7.48 -27.27 -12.49
C LEU A 63 6.94 -28.70 -12.53
N GLU A 64 5.81 -28.94 -13.20
CA GLU A 64 5.26 -30.28 -13.45
C GLU A 64 6.25 -31.14 -14.23
N GLN A 65 6.77 -30.63 -15.35
CA GLN A 65 7.80 -31.32 -16.13
C GLN A 65 9.03 -31.65 -15.27
N ARG A 66 9.51 -30.69 -14.46
CA ARG A 66 10.65 -30.94 -13.57
C ARG A 66 10.34 -31.98 -12.50
N GLN A 67 9.11 -32.00 -11.99
CA GLN A 67 8.66 -33.00 -11.04
C GLN A 67 8.64 -34.40 -11.68
N GLU A 68 8.16 -34.52 -12.91
CA GLU A 68 8.19 -35.77 -13.68
C GLU A 68 9.62 -36.25 -13.94
N GLU A 69 10.52 -35.37 -14.35
CA GLU A 69 11.94 -35.69 -14.52
C GLU A 69 12.57 -36.19 -13.22
N VAL A 70 12.32 -35.52 -12.10
CA VAL A 70 12.85 -35.92 -10.79
C VAL A 70 12.26 -37.27 -10.37
N LYS A 71 10.96 -37.51 -10.59
CA LYS A 71 10.33 -38.81 -10.34
C LYS A 71 10.95 -39.92 -11.20
N PHE A 72 11.18 -39.64 -12.48
CA PHE A 72 11.83 -40.56 -13.40
C PHE A 72 13.24 -40.93 -12.95
N TRP A 73 14.09 -39.93 -12.68
CA TRP A 73 15.47 -40.17 -12.23
C TRP A 73 15.53 -40.84 -10.86
N LYS A 74 14.62 -40.50 -9.94
CA LYS A 74 14.50 -41.22 -8.68
C LYS A 74 14.23 -42.71 -8.94
N LYS A 75 13.25 -43.03 -9.78
CA LYS A 75 12.93 -44.42 -10.12
C LYS A 75 14.12 -45.13 -10.76
N GLU A 76 14.79 -44.52 -11.74
CA GLU A 76 15.97 -45.12 -12.37
C GLU A 76 17.10 -45.38 -11.36
N LEU A 77 17.30 -44.47 -10.40
CA LEU A 77 18.29 -44.67 -9.32
C LEU A 77 17.87 -45.77 -8.34
N ASP A 78 16.58 -45.83 -7.96
CA ASP A 78 16.04 -46.88 -7.09
C ASP A 78 16.17 -48.26 -7.76
N ASP A 79 15.78 -48.38 -9.04
CA ASP A 79 15.89 -49.62 -9.83
C ASP A 79 17.36 -50.06 -10.00
N LYS A 80 18.29 -49.11 -10.15
CA LYS A 80 19.73 -49.40 -10.22
C LYS A 80 20.33 -49.80 -8.87
N LEU A 81 19.90 -49.15 -7.79
CA LEU A 81 20.30 -49.52 -6.43
C LEU A 81 19.86 -50.95 -6.11
N GLU A 82 18.61 -51.30 -6.43
CA GLU A 82 18.10 -52.67 -6.22
C GLU A 82 18.95 -53.71 -6.99
N GLN A 83 19.27 -53.44 -8.26
CA GLN A 83 20.16 -54.30 -9.06
C GLN A 83 21.55 -54.45 -8.41
N LEU A 84 22.15 -53.35 -7.93
CA LEU A 84 23.47 -53.38 -7.29
C LEU A 84 23.46 -54.12 -5.96
N VAL A 85 22.40 -53.98 -5.16
CA VAL A 85 22.23 -54.73 -3.90
C VAL A 85 22.16 -56.24 -4.21
N HIS A 86 21.33 -56.64 -5.18
CA HIS A 86 21.24 -58.05 -5.58
C HIS A 86 22.58 -58.61 -6.06
N GLN A 87 23.31 -57.85 -6.89
CA GLN A 87 24.65 -58.25 -7.34
C GLN A 87 25.65 -58.34 -6.18
N THR A 88 25.57 -57.45 -5.20
CA THR A 88 26.43 -57.47 -4.01
C THR A 88 26.15 -58.71 -3.15
N ASP A 89 24.88 -59.05 -2.95
CA ASP A 89 24.48 -60.26 -2.22
C ASP A 89 24.99 -61.53 -2.91
N ASP A 90 24.87 -61.60 -4.24
CA ASP A 90 25.44 -62.70 -5.03
C ASP A 90 26.96 -62.78 -4.87
N LEU A 91 27.67 -61.65 -4.98
CA LEU A 91 29.13 -61.59 -4.79
C LEU A 91 29.55 -62.00 -3.38
N LEU A 92 28.78 -61.67 -2.34
CA LEU A 92 29.03 -62.13 -0.97
C LEU A 92 28.89 -63.65 -0.85
N ILE A 93 27.89 -64.25 -1.52
CA ILE A 93 27.75 -65.71 -1.58
C ILE A 93 28.97 -66.35 -2.27
N TYR A 94 29.42 -65.78 -3.39
CA TYR A 94 30.60 -66.26 -4.09
C TYR A 94 31.88 -66.09 -3.27
N LYS A 95 32.03 -64.98 -2.53
CA LYS A 95 33.14 -64.75 -1.60
C LYS A 95 33.23 -65.87 -0.56
N ILE A 96 32.11 -66.18 0.10
CA ILE A 96 32.05 -67.27 1.10
C ILE A 96 32.41 -68.62 0.46
N ARG A 97 31.99 -68.87 -0.79
CA ARG A 97 32.36 -70.09 -1.52
C ARG A 97 33.85 -70.17 -1.82
N LEU A 98 34.46 -69.07 -2.26
CA LEU A 98 35.91 -68.98 -2.53
C LEU A 98 36.72 -69.19 -1.25
N GLU A 99 36.33 -68.57 -0.14
CA GLU A 99 36.96 -68.75 1.18
C GLU A 99 36.90 -70.21 1.64
N LYS A 100 35.73 -70.84 1.55
CA LYS A 100 35.56 -72.26 1.90
C LYS A 100 36.38 -73.18 0.99
N SER A 101 36.44 -72.89 -0.31
CA SER A 101 37.24 -73.66 -1.25
C SER A 101 38.74 -73.54 -0.93
N LEU A 102 39.23 -72.33 -0.66
CA LEU A 102 40.61 -72.10 -0.21
C LEU A 102 40.95 -72.87 1.06
N GLU A 103 40.05 -72.90 2.04
CA GLU A 103 40.23 -73.66 3.28
C GLU A 103 40.36 -75.17 2.99
N SER A 104 39.53 -75.71 2.10
CA SER A 104 39.53 -77.14 1.76
C SER A 104 40.83 -77.65 1.12
N PHE A 105 41.60 -76.77 0.47
CA PHE A 105 42.89 -77.13 -0.15
C PHE A 105 44.08 -77.10 0.82
N LYS A 106 43.94 -76.52 2.03
CA LYS A 106 45.04 -76.43 3.00
C LYS A 106 45.49 -77.80 3.51
N GLU A 107 44.54 -78.67 3.85
CA GLU A 107 44.86 -80.00 4.40
C GLU A 107 45.49 -80.93 3.34
N PRO A 108 44.96 -81.06 2.10
CA PRO A 108 45.64 -81.80 1.04
C PRO A 108 47.07 -81.32 0.76
N LEU A 109 47.29 -80.00 0.73
CA LEU A 109 48.63 -79.44 0.56
C LEU A 109 49.56 -79.85 1.71
N HIS A 110 49.08 -79.72 2.95
CA HIS A 110 49.84 -80.10 4.14
C HIS A 110 50.22 -81.59 4.14
N ILE A 111 49.29 -82.47 3.76
CA ILE A 111 49.54 -83.90 3.65
C ILE A 111 50.59 -84.17 2.57
N THR A 112 50.47 -83.56 1.40
CA THR A 112 51.41 -83.72 0.27
C THR A 112 52.82 -83.29 0.67
N GLU A 113 52.96 -82.12 1.31
CA GLU A 113 54.23 -81.59 1.81
C GLU A 113 54.84 -82.48 2.89
N ARG A 114 54.01 -83.03 3.79
CA ARG A 114 54.45 -83.95 4.83
C ARG A 114 54.93 -85.28 4.25
N CYS A 115 54.26 -85.79 3.21
CA CYS A 115 54.70 -86.97 2.48
C CYS A 115 56.08 -86.75 1.83
N LEU A 116 56.30 -85.60 1.19
CA LEU A 116 57.61 -85.22 0.66
C LEU A 116 58.68 -85.17 1.78
N ALA A 117 58.40 -84.47 2.88
CA ALA A 117 59.31 -84.33 4.01
C ALA A 117 59.67 -85.67 4.69
N TYR A 118 58.75 -86.65 4.72
CA TYR A 118 59.07 -87.99 5.21
C TYR A 118 59.98 -88.76 4.24
N ARG A 119 59.79 -88.57 2.93
CA ARG A 119 60.61 -89.23 1.91
C ARG A 119 62.02 -88.67 1.85
N GLU A 120 62.22 -87.39 2.14
CA GLU A 120 63.55 -86.76 2.30
C GLU A 120 64.37 -87.36 3.46
N LYS A 121 63.74 -88.06 4.42
CA LYS A 121 64.43 -88.74 5.53
C LYS A 121 65.00 -90.12 5.17
N ARG A 122 64.81 -90.59 3.92
CA ARG A 122 65.45 -91.83 3.45
C ARG A 122 66.97 -91.67 3.46
N VAL A 123 67.70 -92.78 3.56
CA VAL A 123 69.17 -92.76 3.74
C VAL A 123 69.83 -93.68 2.72
N GLY A 124 71.03 -93.31 2.26
CA GLY A 124 71.82 -94.13 1.35
C GLY A 124 71.20 -94.24 -0.04
N ILE A 125 71.25 -95.43 -0.63
CA ILE A 125 70.76 -95.68 -2.01
C ILE A 125 69.23 -95.52 -2.15
N ASP A 126 68.49 -95.61 -1.03
CA ASP A 126 67.02 -95.48 -1.02
C ASP A 126 66.55 -94.01 -1.02
N LEU A 127 67.44 -93.04 -0.81
CA LEU A 127 67.17 -91.62 -1.03
C LEU A 127 67.23 -91.33 -2.54
N VAL A 128 66.18 -91.74 -3.23
CA VAL A 128 66.05 -91.65 -4.69
C VAL A 128 64.83 -90.83 -5.06
N GLN A 129 65.01 -89.97 -6.07
CA GLN A 129 63.93 -89.26 -6.72
C GLN A 129 63.18 -90.21 -7.66
N ASP A 130 62.21 -90.93 -7.08
CA ASP A 130 61.37 -91.88 -7.81
C ASP A 130 60.11 -91.19 -8.40
N VAL A 131 59.32 -91.99 -9.11
CA VAL A 131 58.06 -91.53 -9.72
C VAL A 131 57.09 -90.97 -8.66
N VAL A 132 57.05 -91.52 -7.45
CA VAL A 132 56.15 -91.06 -6.39
C VAL A 132 56.55 -89.68 -5.90
N GLU A 133 57.85 -89.40 -5.77
CA GLU A 133 58.32 -88.05 -5.44
C GLU A 133 58.01 -87.03 -6.54
N GLN A 134 58.19 -87.41 -7.81
CA GLN A 134 57.84 -86.54 -8.94
C GLN A 134 56.34 -86.23 -8.98
N GLU A 135 55.48 -87.22 -8.74
CA GLU A 135 54.03 -87.01 -8.71
C GLU A 135 53.59 -86.20 -7.48
N LEU A 136 54.21 -86.38 -6.30
CA LEU A 136 53.94 -85.55 -5.11
C LEU A 136 54.37 -84.08 -5.30
N LEU A 137 55.50 -83.83 -6.00
CA LEU A 137 55.93 -82.47 -6.35
C LEU A 137 54.93 -81.79 -7.30
N LYS A 138 54.44 -82.52 -8.31
CA LYS A 138 53.39 -82.03 -9.22
C LYS A 138 52.09 -81.76 -8.48
N GLU A 139 51.68 -82.66 -7.58
CA GLU A 139 50.48 -82.49 -6.76
C GLU A 139 50.57 -81.20 -5.91
N ALA A 140 51.70 -80.97 -5.23
CA ALA A 140 51.92 -79.75 -4.45
C ALA A 140 51.92 -78.49 -5.33
N GLU A 141 52.54 -78.53 -6.52
CA GLU A 141 52.56 -77.42 -7.47
C GLU A 141 51.14 -77.07 -7.97
N ILE A 142 50.35 -78.09 -8.35
CA ILE A 142 48.97 -77.92 -8.79
C ILE A 142 48.11 -77.32 -7.67
N ILE A 143 48.19 -77.86 -6.45
CA ILE A 143 47.39 -77.36 -5.32
C ILE A 143 47.78 -75.91 -5.00
N ARG A 144 49.07 -75.56 -4.98
CA ARG A 144 49.53 -74.18 -4.79
C ARG A 144 49.05 -73.25 -5.89
N GLY A 145 49.08 -73.69 -7.15
CA GLY A 145 48.58 -72.94 -8.31
C GLY A 145 47.07 -72.64 -8.20
N VAL A 146 46.27 -73.64 -7.84
CA VAL A 146 44.82 -73.48 -7.60
C VAL A 146 44.55 -72.52 -6.44
N MET A 147 45.27 -72.67 -5.31
CA MET A 147 45.13 -71.77 -4.17
C MET A 147 45.53 -70.32 -4.49
N ALA A 148 46.56 -70.10 -5.31
CA ALA A 148 46.95 -68.75 -5.74
C ALA A 148 45.87 -68.10 -6.63
N LEU A 149 45.29 -68.86 -7.57
CA LEU A 149 44.19 -68.38 -8.41
C LEU A 149 42.97 -68.01 -7.57
N LEU A 150 42.56 -68.90 -6.65
CA LEU A 150 41.42 -68.64 -5.76
C LEU A 150 41.63 -67.41 -4.86
N LYS A 151 42.85 -67.19 -4.35
CA LYS A 151 43.19 -65.99 -3.57
C LYS A 151 43.05 -64.71 -4.40
N ARG A 152 43.60 -64.71 -5.61
CA ARG A 152 43.49 -63.55 -6.51
C ARG A 152 42.03 -63.25 -6.85
N THR A 153 41.23 -64.27 -7.17
CA THR A 153 39.80 -64.08 -7.44
C THR A 153 39.04 -63.60 -6.19
N LEU A 154 39.44 -64.03 -4.99
CA LEU A 154 38.87 -63.55 -3.73
C LEU A 154 39.21 -62.06 -3.49
N GLU A 155 40.44 -61.64 -3.78
CA GLU A 155 40.87 -60.24 -3.72
C GLU A 155 40.06 -59.39 -4.71
N GLU A 156 40.00 -59.80 -5.99
CA GLU A 156 39.21 -59.12 -7.02
C GLU A 156 37.71 -59.04 -6.65
N THR A 157 37.13 -60.12 -6.10
CA THR A 157 35.73 -60.15 -5.63
C THR A 157 35.52 -59.20 -4.43
N THR A 158 36.49 -59.13 -3.52
CA THR A 158 36.43 -58.26 -2.33
C THR A 158 36.55 -56.78 -2.72
N GLU A 159 37.41 -56.46 -3.69
CA GLU A 159 37.54 -55.12 -4.25
C GLU A 159 36.24 -54.66 -4.92
N GLN A 160 35.58 -55.53 -5.70
CA GLN A 160 34.31 -55.21 -6.35
C GLN A 160 33.17 -54.92 -5.36
N ILE A 161 33.09 -55.67 -4.25
CA ILE A 161 32.16 -55.42 -3.14
C ILE A 161 32.42 -54.06 -2.48
N SER A 162 33.65 -53.53 -2.55
CA SER A 162 34.07 -52.27 -1.92
C SER A 162 34.01 -51.03 -2.81
N SER A 163 33.53 -51.14 -4.07
CA SER A 163 33.65 -50.06 -5.07
C SER A 163 32.81 -48.80 -4.84
N VAL A 164 31.99 -48.75 -3.78
CA VAL A 164 31.54 -47.52 -3.11
C VAL A 164 31.61 -47.81 -1.61
N SER A 165 32.46 -47.10 -0.88
CA SER A 165 32.51 -47.27 0.57
C SER A 165 31.18 -46.82 1.17
N LEU A 166 30.67 -47.53 2.18
CA LEU A 166 29.55 -47.07 3.00
C LEU A 166 29.80 -45.65 3.53
N GLU A 167 31.07 -45.30 3.78
CA GLU A 167 31.52 -43.98 4.20
C GLU A 167 31.25 -42.91 3.13
N ASP A 168 31.57 -43.17 1.86
CA ASP A 168 31.31 -42.25 0.75
C ASP A 168 29.80 -42.01 0.54
N TRP A 169 28.98 -43.06 0.70
CA TRP A 169 27.53 -42.95 0.62
C TRP A 169 26.95 -42.16 1.80
N LEU A 170 27.46 -42.38 3.01
CA LEU A 170 27.05 -41.68 4.22
C LEU A 170 27.39 -40.18 4.10
N ASP A 171 28.59 -39.86 3.62
CA ASP A 171 29.04 -38.48 3.41
C ASP A 171 28.19 -37.76 2.37
N PHE A 172 27.90 -38.41 1.24
CA PHE A 172 27.05 -37.83 0.20
C PHE A 172 25.61 -37.60 0.72
N SER A 173 25.06 -38.56 1.47
CA SER A 173 23.72 -38.46 2.05
C SER A 173 23.64 -37.36 3.11
N ASN A 174 24.62 -37.28 4.01
CA ASN A 174 24.71 -36.23 5.03
C ASN A 174 24.84 -34.84 4.40
N ALA A 175 25.69 -34.68 3.37
CA ALA A 175 25.82 -33.42 2.64
C ALA A 175 24.51 -32.99 1.98
N ASN A 176 23.70 -33.94 1.49
CA ASN A 176 22.40 -33.64 0.92
C ASN A 176 21.38 -33.21 1.98
N VAL A 177 21.37 -33.85 3.15
CA VAL A 177 20.54 -33.47 4.31
C VAL A 177 20.91 -32.07 4.80
N GLU A 178 22.20 -31.78 5.01
CA GLU A 178 22.64 -30.43 5.42
C GLU A 178 22.23 -29.35 4.42
N ARG A 179 22.33 -29.66 3.12
CA ARG A 179 21.90 -28.73 2.08
C ARG A 179 20.39 -28.51 2.13
N ALA A 180 19.60 -29.57 2.35
CA ALA A 180 18.15 -29.46 2.52
C ALA A 180 17.79 -28.62 3.76
N ASP A 181 18.45 -28.85 4.89
CA ASP A 181 18.25 -28.09 6.13
C ASP A 181 18.61 -26.61 5.95
N LYS A 182 19.71 -26.30 5.27
CA LYS A 182 20.08 -24.91 4.93
C LYS A 182 18.99 -24.24 4.08
N GLN A 183 18.46 -24.93 3.06
CA GLN A 183 17.39 -24.37 2.23
C GLN A 183 16.09 -24.19 2.99
N TRP A 184 15.74 -25.14 3.87
CA TRP A 184 14.56 -25.05 4.72
C TRP A 184 14.65 -23.88 5.70
N ASN A 185 15.79 -23.71 6.38
CA ASN A 185 16.04 -22.58 7.29
C ASN A 185 16.02 -21.23 6.56
N ASN A 186 16.58 -21.15 5.36
CA ASN A 186 16.50 -19.96 4.50
C ASN A 186 15.04 -19.64 4.15
N SER A 187 14.23 -20.65 3.80
CA SER A 187 12.81 -20.49 3.48
C SER A 187 12.01 -19.99 4.69
N ILE A 188 12.26 -20.52 5.88
CA ILE A 188 11.60 -20.06 7.12
C ILE A 188 12.00 -18.63 7.45
N THR A 189 13.28 -18.30 7.34
CA THR A 189 13.77 -16.94 7.57
C THR A 189 13.14 -15.95 6.59
N LEU A 190 12.97 -16.35 5.32
CA LEU A 190 12.26 -15.53 4.34
C LEU A 190 10.77 -15.38 4.66
N LYS A 191 10.07 -16.46 5.04
CA LYS A 191 8.65 -16.42 5.43
C LYS A 191 8.43 -15.48 6.62
N THR A 192 9.21 -15.64 7.68
CA THR A 192 9.14 -14.76 8.86
C THR A 192 9.44 -13.30 8.52
N LEU A 193 10.39 -13.04 7.61
CA LEU A 193 10.65 -11.69 7.13
C LEU A 193 9.46 -11.12 6.35
N VAL A 194 8.84 -11.91 5.47
CA VAL A 194 7.64 -11.51 4.72
C VAL A 194 6.49 -11.19 5.67
N ASP A 195 6.21 -12.05 6.65
CA ASP A 195 5.15 -11.84 7.65
C ASP A 195 5.39 -10.56 8.45
N ARG A 196 6.64 -10.30 8.83
CA ARG A 196 7.04 -9.07 9.52
C ARG A 196 6.82 -7.84 8.65
N ILE A 197 7.23 -7.86 7.38
CA ILE A 197 7.07 -6.73 6.45
C ILE A 197 5.59 -6.45 6.22
N LEU A 198 4.78 -7.48 5.98
CA LEU A 198 3.34 -7.34 5.77
C LEU A 198 2.65 -6.75 7.01
N SER A 199 2.97 -7.28 8.19
CA SER A 199 2.42 -6.81 9.46
C SER A 199 2.83 -5.36 9.76
N GLN A 200 4.11 -5.03 9.58
CA GLN A 200 4.63 -3.69 9.80
C GLN A 200 3.99 -2.68 8.82
N THR A 201 3.93 -3.02 7.54
CA THR A 201 3.34 -2.15 6.50
C THR A 201 1.84 -1.91 6.77
N ALA A 202 1.10 -2.95 7.16
CA ALA A 202 -0.32 -2.81 7.52
C ALA A 202 -0.51 -1.89 8.74
N ASN A 203 0.37 -2.01 9.75
CA ASN A 203 0.33 -1.18 10.95
C ASN A 203 0.70 0.28 10.65
N ASP A 204 1.71 0.51 9.82
CA ASP A 204 2.13 1.86 9.41
C ASP A 204 1.03 2.54 8.58
N LEU A 205 0.37 1.82 7.67
CA LEU A 205 -0.77 2.32 6.91
C LEU A 205 -1.97 2.65 7.80
N ARG A 206 -2.30 1.81 8.80
CA ARG A 206 -3.36 2.10 9.78
C ARG A 206 -3.07 3.37 10.57
N ARG A 207 -1.87 3.47 11.15
CA ARG A 207 -1.43 4.66 11.90
C ARG A 207 -1.52 5.91 11.04
N GLN A 208 -1.09 5.85 9.78
CA GLN A 208 -1.17 6.98 8.87
C GLN A 208 -2.62 7.37 8.55
N CYS A 209 -3.53 6.40 8.41
CA CYS A 209 -4.96 6.68 8.24
C CYS A 209 -5.54 7.39 9.46
N ASP A 210 -5.24 6.91 10.67
CA ASP A 210 -5.71 7.50 11.93
C ASP A 210 -5.19 8.95 12.11
N VAL A 211 -3.92 9.18 11.76
CA VAL A 211 -3.31 10.52 11.80
C VAL A 211 -4.03 11.48 10.85
N VAL A 212 -4.30 11.04 9.61
CA VAL A 212 -4.99 11.88 8.62
C VAL A 212 -6.44 12.12 9.02
N ASP A 213 -7.15 11.11 9.54
CA ASP A 213 -8.53 11.25 10.01
C ASP A 213 -8.61 12.24 11.18
N THR A 214 -7.67 12.15 12.12
CA THR A 214 -7.56 13.09 13.24
C THR A 214 -7.29 14.52 12.73
N ALA A 215 -6.42 14.67 11.72
CA ALA A 215 -6.15 15.97 11.12
C ALA A 215 -7.39 16.58 10.43
N PHE A 216 -8.17 15.76 9.70
CA PHE A 216 -9.44 16.20 9.10
C PHE A 216 -10.45 16.64 10.17
N VAL A 217 -10.62 15.86 11.25
CA VAL A 217 -11.54 16.20 12.34
C VAL A 217 -11.15 17.53 12.99
N ASN A 218 -9.86 17.74 13.27
CA ASN A 218 -9.36 18.99 13.85
C ASN A 218 -9.53 20.18 12.89
N GLY A 219 -9.14 20.03 11.63
CA GLY A 219 -9.27 21.08 10.62
C GLY A 219 -10.73 21.46 10.34
N LEU A 220 -11.65 20.48 10.33
CA LEU A 220 -13.08 20.71 10.21
C LEU A 220 -13.63 21.49 11.40
N LYS A 221 -13.17 21.18 12.62
CA LYS A 221 -13.56 21.92 13.83
C LYS A 221 -13.12 23.38 13.72
N GLU A 222 -11.86 23.64 13.38
CA GLU A 222 -11.34 25.00 13.21
C GLU A 222 -12.09 25.78 12.12
N THR A 223 -12.39 25.14 10.99
CA THR A 223 -13.13 25.75 9.88
C THR A 223 -14.57 26.07 10.26
N LYS A 224 -15.25 25.18 10.99
CA LYS A 224 -16.60 25.41 11.52
C LYS A 224 -16.62 26.55 12.53
N ASP A 225 -15.63 26.61 13.42
CA ASP A 225 -15.51 27.69 14.41
C ASP A 225 -15.26 29.05 13.72
N ALA A 226 -14.43 29.09 12.68
CA ALA A 226 -14.21 30.30 11.89
C ALA A 226 -15.49 30.75 11.16
N ARG A 227 -16.21 29.82 10.53
CA ARG A 227 -17.51 30.11 9.88
C ARG A 227 -18.51 30.67 10.89
N ASN A 228 -18.63 30.08 12.08
CA ASN A 228 -19.53 30.56 13.12
C ASN A 228 -19.19 31.99 13.55
N LYS A 229 -17.92 32.30 13.79
CA LYS A 229 -17.48 33.67 14.11
C LYS A 229 -17.79 34.67 13.00
N LEU A 230 -17.67 34.28 11.74
CA LEU A 230 -18.05 35.12 10.60
C LEU A 230 -19.57 35.36 10.56
N ALA A 231 -20.37 34.33 10.84
CA ALA A 231 -21.83 34.44 10.93
C ALA A 231 -22.26 35.36 12.08
N ASP A 232 -21.63 35.26 13.25
CA ASP A 232 -21.86 36.16 14.38
C ASP A 232 -21.52 37.62 14.03
N HIS A 233 -20.43 37.84 13.30
CA HIS A 233 -20.06 39.18 12.83
C HIS A 233 -21.05 39.70 11.79
N LEU A 234 -21.52 38.85 10.87
CA LEU A 234 -22.56 39.20 9.91
C LEU A 234 -23.84 39.64 10.63
N ALA A 235 -24.26 38.93 11.67
CA ALA A 235 -25.43 39.30 12.46
C ALA A 235 -25.28 40.70 13.10
N LYS A 236 -24.10 41.03 13.65
CA LYS A 236 -23.82 42.38 14.19
C LYS A 236 -23.86 43.46 13.11
N VAL A 237 -23.25 43.21 11.94
CA VAL A 237 -23.29 44.15 10.81
C VAL A 237 -24.74 44.37 10.33
N MET A 238 -25.57 43.32 10.33
CA MET A 238 -26.99 43.44 10.00
C MET A 238 -27.76 44.32 11.01
N GLU A 239 -27.45 44.22 12.30
CA GLU A 239 -28.02 45.10 13.34
C GLU A 239 -27.56 46.55 13.17
N GLU A 240 -26.28 46.78 12.87
CA GLU A 240 -25.73 48.12 12.58
C GLU A 240 -26.38 48.75 11.34
N ILE A 241 -26.61 47.97 10.28
CA ILE A 241 -27.34 48.40 9.07
C ILE A 241 -28.75 48.89 9.46
N ALA A 242 -29.51 48.08 10.21
CA ALA A 242 -30.87 48.43 10.63
C ALA A 242 -30.89 49.69 11.51
N SER A 243 -29.93 49.82 12.42
CA SER A 243 -29.76 51.02 13.26
C SER A 243 -29.46 52.26 12.42
N GLN A 244 -28.57 52.13 11.43
CA GLN A 244 -28.17 53.25 10.58
C GLN A 244 -29.28 53.67 9.60
N GLU A 245 -30.09 52.74 9.11
CA GLU A 245 -31.29 53.04 8.33
C GLU A 245 -32.32 53.83 9.15
N LYS A 246 -32.53 53.45 10.41
CA LYS A 246 -33.37 54.22 11.33
C LYS A 246 -32.81 55.62 11.58
N ASN A 247 -31.49 55.74 11.79
CA ASN A 247 -30.82 57.02 11.98
C ASN A 247 -30.98 57.94 10.76
N ILE A 248 -30.82 57.40 9.54
CA ILE A 248 -31.06 58.14 8.29
C ILE A 248 -32.51 58.63 8.22
N ALA A 249 -33.49 57.80 8.54
CA ALA A 249 -34.89 58.21 8.54
C ALA A 249 -35.18 59.34 9.55
N VAL A 250 -34.57 59.30 10.73
CA VAL A 250 -34.66 60.37 11.74
C VAL A 250 -34.05 61.67 11.22
N LEU A 251 -32.86 61.62 10.60
CA LEU A 251 -32.20 62.80 10.04
C LEU A 251 -32.99 63.43 8.89
N GLU A 252 -33.60 62.62 8.03
CA GLU A 252 -34.44 63.09 6.92
C GLU A 252 -35.72 63.77 7.42
N ASN A 253 -36.39 63.19 8.42
CA ASN A 253 -37.55 63.82 9.06
C ASN A 253 -37.14 65.14 9.74
N ALA A 254 -36.01 65.17 10.45
CA ALA A 254 -35.51 66.39 11.09
C ALA A 254 -35.21 67.51 10.07
N ILE A 255 -34.75 67.19 8.86
CA ILE A 255 -34.57 68.17 7.78
C ILE A 255 -35.93 68.65 7.26
N LEU A 256 -36.88 67.74 7.04
CA LEU A 256 -38.24 68.06 6.58
C LEU A 256 -38.96 68.99 7.56
N ASP A 257 -38.84 68.73 8.86
CA ASP A 257 -39.44 69.53 9.93
C ASP A 257 -38.93 70.99 9.95
N GLN A 258 -37.73 71.26 9.41
CA GLN A 258 -37.19 72.62 9.29
C GLN A 258 -37.78 73.41 8.11
N GLU A 259 -38.40 72.76 7.13
CA GLU A 259 -38.97 73.44 5.94
C GLU A 259 -40.12 74.37 6.30
N GLY A 260 -41.00 73.95 7.22
CA GLY A 260 -42.12 74.76 7.70
C GLY A 260 -41.66 76.07 8.36
N PRO A 261 -40.86 76.01 9.45
CA PRO A 261 -40.27 77.18 10.08
C PRO A 261 -39.48 78.07 9.11
N ALA A 262 -38.65 77.47 8.24
CA ALA A 262 -37.90 78.21 7.23
C ALA A 262 -38.82 79.02 6.31
N LYS A 263 -39.89 78.39 5.80
CA LYS A 263 -40.85 79.04 4.89
C LYS A 263 -41.59 80.17 5.58
N VAL A 264 -42.04 79.97 6.82
CA VAL A 264 -42.70 81.04 7.61
C VAL A 264 -41.75 82.23 7.80
N ALA A 265 -40.50 81.99 8.17
CA ALA A 265 -39.51 83.06 8.35
C ALA A 265 -39.22 83.80 7.04
N HIS A 266 -39.07 83.07 5.92
CA HIS A 266 -38.86 83.67 4.59
C HIS A 266 -40.05 84.50 4.12
N THR A 267 -41.28 83.97 4.19
CA THR A 267 -42.49 84.70 3.80
C THR A 267 -42.72 85.92 4.68
N ARG A 268 -42.43 85.83 5.99
CA ARG A 268 -42.47 87.00 6.89
C ARG A 268 -41.46 88.06 6.48
N LEU A 269 -40.24 87.67 6.12
CA LEU A 269 -39.21 88.60 5.67
C LEU A 269 -39.57 89.26 4.32
N GLU A 270 -40.07 88.49 3.37
CA GLU A 270 -40.53 88.95 2.05
C GLU A 270 -41.73 89.90 2.14
N THR A 271 -42.73 89.58 2.96
CA THR A 271 -43.89 90.47 3.15
C THR A 271 -43.44 91.86 3.64
N ARG A 272 -42.39 91.91 4.45
CA ARG A 272 -41.84 93.17 4.99
C ARG A 272 -41.08 94.00 3.95
N THR A 273 -40.67 93.43 2.81
CA THR A 273 -40.04 94.21 1.72
C THR A 273 -41.03 95.06 0.93
N HIS A 274 -42.34 94.85 1.13
CA HIS A 274 -43.42 95.55 0.42
C HIS A 274 -43.89 96.82 1.16
N ARG A 275 -43.24 97.20 2.26
CA ARG A 275 -43.61 98.40 3.03
C ARG A 275 -43.29 99.67 2.23
N PRO A 276 -44.22 100.63 2.11
CA PRO A 276 -44.00 101.84 1.32
C PRO A 276 -43.16 102.88 2.06
N ASN A 277 -42.35 103.64 1.31
CA ASN A 277 -41.61 104.81 1.78
C ASN A 277 -40.74 104.54 3.04
N VAL A 278 -40.85 105.41 4.05
CA VAL A 278 -40.03 105.39 5.29
C VAL A 278 -40.32 104.19 6.19
N GLU A 279 -41.44 103.49 5.98
CA GLU A 279 -41.81 102.25 6.69
C GLU A 279 -40.96 101.04 6.24
N LEU A 280 -40.22 101.16 5.13
CA LEU A 280 -39.19 100.20 4.72
C LEU A 280 -37.89 100.39 5.54
N CYS A 281 -38.04 100.44 6.86
CA CYS A 281 -36.91 100.56 7.78
C CYS A 281 -36.40 99.17 8.21
N ARG A 282 -35.08 99.05 8.43
CA ARG A 282 -34.49 97.85 9.03
C ARG A 282 -34.62 97.89 10.54
N ASP A 283 -35.82 97.62 11.02
CA ASP A 283 -36.11 97.54 12.46
C ASP A 283 -35.56 96.25 13.10
N VAL A 284 -35.73 96.12 14.42
CA VAL A 284 -35.28 94.96 15.20
C VAL A 284 -35.89 93.65 14.68
N ALA A 285 -37.16 93.66 14.28
CA ALA A 285 -37.84 92.47 13.78
C ALA A 285 -37.27 92.02 12.43
N GLN A 286 -36.89 92.96 11.55
CA GLN A 286 -36.18 92.67 10.31
C GLN A 286 -34.86 91.95 10.57
N TYR A 287 -34.03 92.46 11.49
CA TYR A 287 -32.76 91.83 11.85
C TYR A 287 -32.93 90.45 12.49
N ARG A 288 -33.95 90.29 13.35
CA ARG A 288 -34.26 89.00 13.99
C ARG A 288 -34.69 87.93 12.98
N LEU A 289 -35.54 88.28 12.01
CA LEU A 289 -35.95 87.36 10.94
C LEU A 289 -34.77 86.94 10.06
N ILE A 290 -33.86 87.87 9.72
CA ILE A 290 -32.63 87.54 8.97
C ILE A 290 -31.78 86.55 9.77
N LYS A 291 -31.61 86.78 11.08
CA LYS A 291 -30.82 85.89 11.94
C LYS A 291 -31.47 84.52 12.09
N GLU A 292 -32.79 84.45 12.28
CA GLU A 292 -33.56 83.21 12.35
C GLU A 292 -33.37 82.37 11.07
N ILE A 293 -33.48 82.99 9.89
CA ILE A 293 -33.24 82.32 8.60
C ILE A 293 -31.80 81.79 8.51
N GLN A 294 -30.81 82.58 8.93
CA GLN A 294 -29.40 82.14 8.95
C GLN A 294 -29.19 80.95 9.90
N GLU A 295 -29.78 80.98 11.09
CA GLU A 295 -29.70 79.89 12.08
C GLU A 295 -30.38 78.60 11.54
N ILE A 296 -31.57 78.70 10.96
CA ILE A 296 -32.26 77.56 10.34
C ILE A 296 -31.42 76.98 9.18
N ASN A 297 -30.90 77.84 8.29
CA ASN A 297 -30.06 77.40 7.18
C ASN A 297 -28.78 76.69 7.66
N HIS A 298 -28.14 77.21 8.72
CA HIS A 298 -26.96 76.58 9.31
C HIS A 298 -27.29 75.21 9.92
N ASN A 299 -28.40 75.09 10.65
CA ASN A 299 -28.84 73.83 11.23
C ASN A 299 -29.18 72.79 10.14
N VAL A 300 -29.90 73.19 9.09
CA VAL A 300 -30.21 72.33 7.93
C VAL A 300 -28.93 71.87 7.23
N ALA A 301 -27.94 72.74 7.05
CA ALA A 301 -26.66 72.36 6.44
C ALA A 301 -25.93 71.28 7.26
N ARG A 302 -25.86 71.43 8.59
CA ARG A 302 -25.26 70.44 9.49
C ARG A 302 -26.01 69.09 9.48
N LEU A 303 -27.35 69.14 9.45
CA LEU A 303 -28.16 67.92 9.34
C LEU A 303 -27.92 67.22 8.00
N LYS A 304 -27.81 67.96 6.89
CA LYS A 304 -27.50 67.41 5.56
C LYS A 304 -26.11 66.79 5.49
N GLU A 305 -25.11 67.41 6.09
CA GLU A 305 -23.75 66.85 6.18
C GLU A 305 -23.75 65.54 6.99
N THR A 306 -24.43 65.55 8.15
CA THR A 306 -24.57 64.35 9.00
C THR A 306 -25.32 63.23 8.27
N LEU A 307 -26.39 63.58 7.53
CA LEU A 307 -27.13 62.64 6.69
C LEU A 307 -26.22 62.04 5.62
N ALA A 308 -25.40 62.86 4.94
CA ALA A 308 -24.47 62.39 3.92
C ALA A 308 -23.42 61.42 4.52
N GLN A 309 -22.89 61.72 5.71
CA GLN A 309 -21.97 60.82 6.42
C GLN A 309 -22.65 59.50 6.80
N ALA A 310 -23.85 59.55 7.37
CA ALA A 310 -24.59 58.35 7.75
C ALA A 310 -24.91 57.46 6.54
N GLN A 311 -25.24 58.11 5.43
CA GLN A 311 -25.47 57.51 4.15
C GLN A 311 -24.21 56.86 3.55
N MET A 312 -23.01 57.44 3.72
CA MET A 312 -21.76 56.82 3.29
C MET A 312 -21.44 55.59 4.12
N GLU A 313 -21.63 55.67 5.45
CA GLU A 313 -21.41 54.55 6.36
C GLU A 313 -22.33 53.37 6.03
N LEU A 314 -23.61 53.61 5.77
CA LEU A 314 -24.54 52.55 5.36
C LEU A 314 -24.07 51.82 4.09
N LYS A 315 -23.51 52.55 3.12
CA LYS A 315 -22.93 51.92 1.91
C LYS A 315 -21.70 51.07 2.24
N ALA A 316 -20.89 51.47 3.22
CA ALA A 316 -19.74 50.69 3.67
C ALA A 316 -20.18 49.40 4.40
N LEU A 317 -21.20 49.49 5.27
CA LEU A 317 -21.78 48.34 5.96
C LEU A 317 -22.36 47.31 4.99
N TYR A 318 -23.09 47.74 3.96
CA TYR A 318 -23.60 46.82 2.92
C TYR A 318 -22.48 46.10 2.15
N ARG A 319 -21.36 46.78 1.86
CA ARG A 319 -20.19 46.12 1.26
C ARG A 319 -19.58 45.09 2.21
N ARG A 320 -19.52 45.41 3.51
CA ARG A 320 -19.02 44.50 4.54
C ARG A 320 -19.91 43.27 4.69
N GLN A 321 -21.22 43.44 4.65
CA GLN A 321 -22.20 42.34 4.65
C GLN A 321 -21.93 41.36 3.50
N LEU A 322 -21.79 41.86 2.27
CA LEU A 322 -21.55 41.01 1.10
C LEU A 322 -20.23 40.24 1.23
N ALA A 323 -19.16 40.91 1.65
CA ALA A 323 -17.86 40.27 1.86
C ALA A 323 -17.90 39.18 2.94
N LEU A 324 -18.64 39.39 4.04
CA LEU A 324 -18.82 38.37 5.07
C LEU A 324 -19.64 37.18 4.56
N GLN A 325 -20.68 37.40 3.76
CA GLN A 325 -21.47 36.33 3.14
C GLN A 325 -20.62 35.49 2.17
N GLU A 326 -19.78 36.13 1.35
CA GLU A 326 -18.85 35.45 0.45
C GLU A 326 -17.86 34.57 1.23
N GLU A 327 -17.24 35.10 2.29
CA GLU A 327 -16.32 34.32 3.14
C GLU A 327 -17.01 33.14 3.84
N ILE A 328 -18.24 33.33 4.34
CA ILE A 328 -19.04 32.24 4.92
C ILE A 328 -19.29 31.15 3.87
N GLN A 329 -19.69 31.52 2.66
CA GLN A 329 -19.93 30.59 1.57
C GLN A 329 -18.68 29.80 1.20
N VAL A 330 -17.50 30.43 1.23
CA VAL A 330 -16.21 29.75 1.03
C VAL A 330 -15.98 28.71 2.14
N LYS A 331 -16.19 29.07 3.42
CA LYS A 331 -16.03 28.11 4.53
C LYS A 331 -17.03 26.96 4.46
N GLU A 332 -18.28 27.23 4.09
CA GLU A 332 -19.29 26.19 3.89
C GLU A 332 -18.91 25.21 2.79
N ASN A 333 -18.37 25.70 1.68
CA ASN A 333 -17.86 24.84 0.61
C ASN A 333 -16.67 23.99 1.08
N THR A 334 -15.72 24.56 1.82
CA THR A 334 -14.61 23.79 2.42
C THR A 334 -15.13 22.70 3.36
N ILE A 335 -16.09 23.03 4.24
CA ILE A 335 -16.71 22.06 5.15
C ILE A 335 -17.39 20.93 4.36
N TYR A 336 -18.14 21.25 3.30
CA TYR A 336 -18.78 20.25 2.47
C TYR A 336 -17.77 19.29 1.83
N ILE A 337 -16.69 19.83 1.25
CA ILE A 337 -15.65 19.00 0.63
C ILE A 337 -15.04 18.07 1.68
N ASP A 338 -14.57 18.61 2.81
CA ASP A 338 -13.82 17.81 3.78
C ASP A 338 -14.73 16.84 4.55
N GLU A 339 -15.92 17.26 4.98
CA GLU A 339 -16.83 16.45 5.81
C GLU A 339 -17.68 15.48 4.98
N VAL A 340 -18.22 15.93 3.84
CA VAL A 340 -19.16 15.12 3.04
C VAL A 340 -18.45 14.31 1.99
N LEU A 341 -17.45 14.87 1.29
CA LEU A 341 -16.77 14.14 0.22
C LEU A 341 -15.57 13.35 0.75
N CYS A 342 -14.59 14.02 1.36
CA CYS A 342 -13.35 13.38 1.80
C CYS A 342 -13.60 12.38 2.92
N MET A 343 -14.22 12.79 4.02
CA MET A 343 -14.44 11.91 5.17
C MET A 343 -15.40 10.74 4.87
N SER A 344 -16.37 10.89 3.95
CA SER A 344 -17.23 9.76 3.56
C SER A 344 -16.45 8.70 2.78
N MET A 345 -15.59 9.11 1.84
CA MET A 345 -14.70 8.19 1.13
C MET A 345 -13.71 7.52 2.11
N ARG A 346 -13.18 8.26 3.08
CA ARG A 346 -12.20 7.72 4.03
C ARG A 346 -12.79 6.66 4.97
N LYS A 347 -14.08 6.74 5.31
CA LYS A 347 -14.79 5.67 6.06
C LYS A 347 -14.82 4.32 5.33
N SER A 348 -14.65 4.32 4.01
CA SER A 348 -14.60 3.08 3.23
C SER A 348 -13.23 2.42 3.22
N ILE A 349 -12.18 3.10 3.73
CA ILE A 349 -10.86 2.49 3.92
C ILE A 349 -11.03 1.44 5.01
N PRO A 350 -10.94 0.13 4.69
CA PRO A 350 -11.23 -0.89 5.66
C PRO A 350 -10.23 -0.78 6.82
N PRO A 351 -10.67 -0.93 8.08
CA PRO A 351 -9.76 -1.37 9.11
C PRO A 351 -9.29 -2.75 8.63
N ARG A 352 -8.07 -2.83 8.11
CA ARG A 352 -7.48 -4.13 7.82
C ARG A 352 -7.29 -4.79 9.18
N ASP A 353 -8.29 -5.54 9.60
CA ASP A 353 -8.23 -6.41 10.76
C ASP A 353 -7.10 -7.41 10.49
N GLY A 354 -5.93 -7.07 11.02
CA GLY A 354 -4.92 -8.05 11.33
C GLY A 354 -5.43 -8.82 12.54
N ASP A 355 -6.34 -9.75 12.28
CA ASP A 355 -6.70 -10.89 13.10
C ASP A 355 -7.76 -11.69 12.33
N ASP A 356 -7.30 -12.42 11.31
CA ASP A 356 -7.83 -13.75 11.15
C ASP A 356 -6.67 -14.65 10.76
N HIS A 357 -6.31 -15.55 11.67
CA HIS A 357 -5.76 -16.85 11.34
C HIS A 357 -6.82 -17.68 10.57
N GLY A 358 -7.44 -17.06 9.55
CA GLY A 358 -8.27 -17.68 8.56
C GLY A 358 -7.34 -18.42 7.62
N SER A 359 -7.08 -19.68 7.99
CA SER A 359 -6.92 -20.79 7.06
C SER A 359 -7.10 -20.36 5.62
N TRP A 360 -5.99 -20.23 4.89
CA TRP A 360 -6.03 -20.41 3.45
C TRP A 360 -6.54 -21.85 3.21
N GLU A 361 -7.86 -22.01 3.12
CA GLU A 361 -8.51 -23.18 2.54
C GLU A 361 -8.26 -23.19 1.03
N GLY A 362 -6.98 -23.35 0.68
CA GLY A 362 -6.49 -23.64 -0.67
C GLY A 362 -5.41 -24.73 -0.63
N GLY A 363 -5.24 -25.40 0.51
CA GLY A 363 -4.31 -26.49 0.72
C GLY A 363 -5.06 -27.82 0.84
N ILE A 364 -4.76 -28.73 -0.08
CA ILE A 364 -5.18 -30.13 -0.09
C ILE A 364 -5.07 -30.73 1.34
N ARG A 365 -6.18 -31.28 1.84
CA ARG A 365 -6.25 -32.01 3.12
C ARG A 365 -5.10 -33.02 3.21
N ALA A 366 -4.27 -32.89 4.25
CA ALA A 366 -3.26 -33.86 4.62
C ALA A 366 -3.89 -35.08 5.34
N GLU A 367 -4.84 -35.75 4.68
CA GLU A 367 -5.43 -37.02 5.13
C GLU A 367 -5.38 -38.03 3.97
N ALA A 368 -4.18 -38.28 3.44
CA ALA A 368 -3.99 -39.34 2.44
C ALA A 368 -2.52 -39.77 2.32
N ILE A 369 -1.79 -39.99 3.42
CA ILE A 369 -0.52 -40.73 3.36
C ILE A 369 -0.40 -41.60 4.62
N CYS A 370 -1.15 -42.69 4.64
CA CYS A 370 -0.76 -43.90 5.35
C CYS A 370 -1.30 -45.08 4.56
N CYS A 371 -0.44 -45.61 3.67
CA CYS A 371 -0.38 -46.97 3.16
C CYS A 371 0.98 -47.12 2.48
#